data_AF-A0A2Z2P119-F1
#
_entry.id   AF-A0A2Z2P119-F1
#
_cell.length_a   1.000
_cell.length_b   1.000
_cell.length_c   1.000
_cell.angle_alpha   90.00
_cell.angle_beta   90.00
_cell.angle_gamma   90.00
#
_symmetry.space_group_name_H-M   'P 1'
#
loop_
_entity.id
_entity.type
_entity.pdbx_description
1 polymer ?
#
loop_
_entity_poly.entity_id
_entity_poly.type
_entity_poly.pdbx_seq_one_letter_code
_entity_poly.pdbx_strand_id
1 'polypeptide(L)'
;MLLPTLSHALEFQCEFNGDVRQLRVDMPGKTHLCEVTVEYESTGESKVMWHADNDSLFCSAKAYELVGKYENNWNFTCSKWPDRDGIDQLSDTQRGILDLQLKERVATSETALEPVEILSVKTAASTPLDHEPGALAFQYFLSDGSDHTEIIVDNNSSWYVFATIDNLASRITGDSPVDTALISTISDSGALEIVTTMTEEAGARECHGMQVLAVDENAKISARTPHRVICQSNARLDSATSPDQ
;
A
#
# COMPACT_ATOMS: atom_id res chain seq x y z
N MET A 1 22.21 7.03 4.41
CA MET A 1 21.65 6.38 3.22
C MET A 1 21.08 5.06 3.67
N LEU A 2 19.76 4.99 3.89
CA LEU A 2 19.08 3.72 4.10
C LEU A 2 18.83 3.13 2.71
N LEU A 3 19.27 1.88 2.52
CA LEU A 3 18.97 1.11 1.31
C LEU A 3 17.46 0.84 1.28
N PRO A 4 16.80 0.91 0.11
CA PRO A 4 15.40 0.54 -0.01
C PRO A 4 15.24 -0.95 0.30
N THR A 5 14.31 -1.29 1.19
CA THR A 5 13.85 -2.65 1.39
C THR A 5 13.16 -3.12 0.12
N LEU A 6 13.56 -4.27 -0.42
CA LEU A 6 12.84 -4.97 -1.50
C LEU A 6 11.34 -4.97 -1.17
N SER A 7 10.50 -4.68 -2.14
CA SER A 7 9.07 -4.55 -1.89
C SER A 7 8.32 -5.83 -2.22
N HIS A 8 7.49 -6.24 -1.27
CA HIS A 8 6.76 -7.49 -1.26
C HIS A 8 5.29 -7.27 -1.61
N ALA A 9 4.73 -8.20 -2.37
CA ALA A 9 3.36 -8.27 -2.83
C ALA A 9 2.28 -8.60 -1.79
N LEU A 10 2.68 -9.19 -0.67
CA LEU A 10 1.84 -9.48 0.48
C LEU A 10 2.79 -9.77 1.63
N GLU A 11 2.70 -9.03 2.74
CA GLU A 11 3.57 -9.23 3.89
C GLU A 11 2.75 -9.52 5.15
N PHE A 12 3.18 -10.55 5.88
CA PHE A 12 2.71 -10.82 7.23
C PHE A 12 3.90 -10.75 8.17
N GLN A 13 3.76 -9.98 9.24
CA GLN A 13 4.64 -10.08 10.39
C GLN A 13 4.06 -11.10 11.36
N CYS A 14 4.77 -12.20 11.55
CA CYS A 14 4.45 -13.24 12.52
C CYS A 14 5.43 -13.16 13.69
N GLU A 15 4.91 -13.03 14.91
CA GLU A 15 5.71 -12.94 16.13
C GLU A 15 5.39 -14.04 17.14
N PHE A 16 6.42 -14.63 17.75
CA PHE A 16 6.30 -15.51 18.91
C PHE A 16 7.49 -15.35 19.85
N ASN A 17 7.27 -14.89 21.09
CA ASN A 17 8.31 -14.75 22.12
C ASN A 17 9.58 -14.01 21.63
N GLY A 18 9.41 -12.95 20.82
CA GLY A 18 10.53 -12.18 20.26
C GLY A 18 11.19 -12.80 19.02
N ASP A 19 10.73 -13.96 18.54
CA ASP A 19 11.02 -14.44 17.18
C ASP A 19 10.05 -13.76 16.21
N VAL A 20 10.56 -12.83 15.41
CA VAL A 20 9.79 -12.10 14.39
C VAL A 20 10.19 -12.59 13.01
N ARG A 21 9.18 -12.95 12.23
CA ARG A 21 9.34 -13.47 10.87
C ARG A 21 8.41 -12.74 9.93
N GLN A 22 8.94 -12.39 8.76
CA GLN A 22 8.21 -11.70 7.72
C GLN A 22 7.93 -12.68 6.58
N LEU A 23 6.65 -13.02 6.41
CA LEU A 23 6.17 -13.89 5.34
C LEU A 23 5.79 -12.98 4.19
N ARG A 24 6.45 -13.12 3.06
CA ARG A 24 6.39 -12.19 1.95
C ARG A 24 5.98 -12.93 0.68
N VAL A 25 5.14 -12.35 -0.14
CA VAL A 25 4.95 -12.78 -1.53
C VAL A 25 5.72 -11.80 -2.39
N ASP A 26 6.50 -12.21 -3.37
CA ASP A 26 7.17 -11.33 -4.32
C ASP A 26 6.45 -11.43 -5.68
N MET A 27 6.11 -10.30 -6.29
CA MET A 27 5.49 -10.24 -7.64
C MET A 27 5.99 -9.01 -8.42
N PRO A 28 6.85 -9.20 -9.45
CA PRO A 28 7.51 -10.46 -9.80
C PRO A 28 8.51 -10.92 -8.71
N GLY A 29 8.70 -12.23 -8.57
CA GLY A 29 9.76 -12.79 -7.73
C GLY A 29 11.15 -12.59 -8.33
N LYS A 30 12.21 -12.89 -7.56
CA LYS A 30 13.60 -12.72 -8.04
C LYS A 30 13.92 -13.65 -9.21
N THR A 31 13.35 -14.84 -9.21
CA THR A 31 13.61 -15.85 -10.23
C THR A 31 12.36 -16.29 -10.99
N HIS A 32 11.16 -16.12 -10.43
CA HIS A 32 9.88 -16.58 -11.00
C HIS A 32 8.82 -15.48 -10.98
N LEU A 33 7.70 -15.66 -11.69
CA LEU A 33 6.62 -14.66 -11.72
C LEU A 33 6.02 -14.37 -10.34
N CYS A 34 6.01 -15.35 -9.44
CA CYS A 34 5.79 -15.09 -8.02
C CYS A 34 6.62 -16.01 -7.12
N GLU A 35 7.04 -15.49 -5.97
CA GLU A 35 7.73 -16.25 -4.91
C GLU A 35 7.02 -16.00 -3.57
N VAL A 36 7.07 -16.96 -2.65
CA VAL A 36 6.66 -16.78 -1.26
C VAL A 36 7.88 -16.98 -0.38
N THR A 37 8.34 -15.94 0.27
CA THR A 37 9.56 -15.91 1.07
C THR A 37 9.25 -15.78 2.57
N VAL A 38 10.16 -16.29 3.40
CA VAL A 38 10.16 -16.06 4.84
C VAL A 38 11.49 -15.43 5.20
N GLU A 39 11.45 -14.23 5.78
CA GLU A 39 12.60 -13.54 6.33
C GLU A 39 12.60 -13.60 7.85
N TYR A 40 13.76 -13.85 8.43
CA TYR A 40 13.97 -13.92 9.87
C TYR A 40 14.60 -12.61 10.35
N GLU A 41 13.89 -11.81 11.14
CA GLU A 41 14.36 -10.48 11.54
C GLU A 41 15.68 -10.56 12.34
N SER A 42 15.82 -11.58 13.18
CA SER A 42 17.00 -11.76 14.03
C SER A 42 18.30 -12.06 13.28
N THR A 43 18.22 -12.63 12.07
CA THR A 43 19.38 -13.08 11.30
C THR A 43 19.52 -12.40 9.94
N GLY A 44 18.46 -11.78 9.43
CA GLY A 44 18.37 -11.30 8.05
C GLY A 44 18.40 -12.42 7.01
N GLU A 45 18.21 -13.68 7.42
CA GLU A 45 18.13 -14.81 6.48
C GLU A 45 16.76 -14.80 5.78
N SER A 46 16.73 -14.99 4.46
CA SER A 46 15.48 -15.19 3.70
C SER A 46 15.43 -16.55 3.03
N LYS A 47 14.26 -17.21 3.03
CA LYS A 47 14.02 -18.52 2.39
C LYS A 47 12.80 -18.49 1.49
N VAL A 48 12.96 -18.93 0.24
CA VAL A 48 11.84 -19.15 -0.69
C VAL A 48 11.15 -20.46 -0.29
N MET A 49 9.87 -20.36 0.08
CA MET A 49 9.03 -21.49 0.48
C MET A 49 8.22 -22.04 -0.69
N TRP A 50 7.76 -21.16 -1.59
CA TRP A 50 7.04 -21.51 -2.81
C TRP A 50 7.39 -20.54 -3.92
N HIS A 51 7.16 -20.98 -5.16
CA HIS A 51 7.23 -20.14 -6.35
C HIS A 51 6.27 -20.65 -7.41
N ALA A 52 5.88 -19.79 -8.34
CA ALA A 52 5.13 -20.18 -9.53
C ALA A 52 5.44 -19.29 -10.73
N ASP A 53 5.41 -19.91 -11.92
CA ASP A 53 5.60 -19.25 -13.22
C ASP A 53 4.27 -18.99 -13.95
N ASN A 54 3.13 -19.35 -13.34
CA ASN A 54 1.81 -19.02 -13.86
C ASN A 54 0.70 -19.00 -12.79
N ASP A 55 -0.43 -18.45 -13.24
CA ASP A 55 -1.75 -18.33 -12.63
C ASP A 55 -1.89 -17.44 -11.39
N SER A 56 -2.93 -16.61 -11.45
CA SER A 56 -3.22 -15.60 -10.44
C SER A 56 -3.75 -16.27 -9.16
N LEU A 57 -3.40 -15.70 -8.01
CA LEU A 57 -3.75 -16.14 -6.64
C LEU A 57 -2.94 -17.29 -6.02
N PHE A 58 -2.10 -18.03 -6.75
CA PHE A 58 -1.33 -19.14 -6.18
C PHE A 58 -0.45 -18.70 -5.00
N CYS A 59 0.43 -17.72 -5.20
CA CYS A 59 1.36 -17.28 -4.17
C CYS A 59 0.65 -16.61 -2.98
N SER A 60 -0.44 -15.87 -3.22
CA SER A 60 -1.26 -15.33 -2.13
C SER A 60 -1.94 -16.43 -1.32
N ALA A 61 -2.52 -17.45 -1.97
CA ALA A 61 -3.13 -18.58 -1.28
C ALA A 61 -2.10 -19.34 -0.43
N LYS A 62 -0.88 -19.51 -0.95
CA LYS A 62 0.22 -20.15 -0.20
C LYS A 62 0.72 -19.33 0.98
N ALA A 63 0.74 -18.00 0.86
CA ALA A 63 1.07 -17.14 1.98
C ALA A 63 0.02 -17.25 3.10
N TYR A 64 -1.27 -17.23 2.79
CA TYR A 64 -2.33 -17.47 3.80
C TYR A 64 -2.27 -18.89 4.40
N GLU A 65 -1.96 -19.91 3.59
CA GLU A 65 -1.73 -21.27 4.10
C GLU A 65 -0.56 -21.30 5.10
N LEU A 66 0.51 -20.53 4.83
CA LEU A 66 1.66 -20.43 5.71
C LEU A 66 1.33 -19.70 7.01
N VAL A 67 0.59 -18.59 6.94
CA VAL A 67 0.06 -17.89 8.13
C VAL A 67 -0.75 -18.85 8.99
N GLY A 68 -1.66 -19.61 8.39
CA GLY A 68 -2.46 -20.61 9.11
C GLY A 68 -1.59 -21.68 9.80
N LYS A 69 -0.45 -22.08 9.20
CA LYS A 69 0.50 -22.99 9.87
C LYS A 69 1.21 -22.32 11.04
N TYR A 70 1.64 -21.07 10.88
CA TYR A 70 2.31 -20.28 11.91
C TYR A 70 1.42 -20.09 13.14
N GLU A 71 0.16 -19.74 12.94
CA GLU A 71 -0.79 -19.52 14.02
C GLU A 71 -1.23 -20.84 14.67
N ASN A 72 -1.66 -21.82 13.88
CA ASN A 72 -2.28 -23.04 14.42
C ASN A 72 -1.28 -24.08 14.94
N ASN A 73 -0.08 -24.16 14.34
CA ASN A 73 0.88 -25.21 14.67
C ASN A 73 2.07 -24.71 15.47
N TRP A 74 2.41 -23.41 15.35
CA TRP A 74 3.64 -22.85 15.91
C TRP A 74 3.40 -21.71 16.90
N ASN A 75 2.14 -21.37 17.19
CA ASN A 75 1.73 -20.34 18.16
C ASN A 75 2.23 -18.92 17.86
N PHE A 76 2.56 -18.63 16.59
CA PHE A 76 2.84 -17.26 16.19
C PHE A 76 1.56 -16.44 16.14
N THR A 77 1.65 -15.15 16.44
CA THR A 77 0.61 -14.18 16.12
C THR A 77 1.01 -13.50 14.83
N CYS A 78 0.26 -13.73 13.75
CA CYS A 78 0.52 -13.11 12.46
C CYS A 78 -0.41 -11.91 12.25
N SER A 79 0.17 -10.81 11.79
CA SER A 79 -0.56 -9.62 11.39
C SER A 79 -0.12 -9.23 10.00
N LYS A 80 -1.07 -8.74 9.18
CA LYS A 80 -0.70 -8.12 7.90
C LYS A 80 0.18 -6.91 8.23
N TRP A 81 1.38 -6.90 7.69
CA TRP A 81 2.37 -5.83 7.83
C TRP A 81 2.43 -5.11 6.48
N PRO A 82 2.50 -3.76 6.42
CA PRO A 82 2.24 -3.03 5.17
C PRO A 82 3.30 -3.43 4.13
N ASP A 83 3.00 -3.67 2.84
CA ASP A 83 2.25 -2.75 1.97
C ASP A 83 1.85 -3.41 0.62
N ARG A 84 0.60 -3.92 0.50
CA ARG A 84 -0.19 -3.98 -0.76
C ARG A 84 -1.68 -3.93 -0.42
N ASP A 85 -2.04 -2.87 0.29
CA ASP A 85 -3.39 -2.66 0.83
C ASP A 85 -4.41 -2.44 -0.30
N GLY A 86 -5.50 -3.21 -0.23
CA GLY A 86 -6.63 -3.14 -1.15
C GLY A 86 -6.59 -4.05 -2.37
N ILE A 87 -5.47 -4.75 -2.68
CA ILE A 87 -5.41 -5.66 -3.84
C ILE A 87 -6.31 -6.89 -3.64
N ASP A 88 -6.48 -7.34 -2.40
CA ASP A 88 -7.39 -8.41 -2.01
C ASP A 88 -8.87 -8.02 -2.11
N GLN A 89 -9.16 -6.73 -2.29
CA GLN A 89 -10.50 -6.19 -2.49
C GLN A 89 -10.86 -6.02 -3.98
N LEU A 90 -9.90 -6.22 -4.89
CA LEU A 90 -10.13 -6.15 -6.33
C LEU A 90 -10.78 -7.42 -6.85
N SER A 91 -11.75 -7.28 -7.75
CA SER A 91 -12.28 -8.40 -8.53
C SER A 91 -11.27 -8.91 -9.56
N ASP A 92 -11.55 -10.06 -10.18
CA ASP A 92 -10.65 -10.68 -11.16
C ASP A 92 -10.37 -9.76 -12.36
N THR A 93 -11.42 -9.09 -12.88
CA THR A 93 -11.25 -8.12 -13.97
C THR A 93 -10.38 -6.93 -13.55
N GLN A 94 -10.63 -6.37 -12.36
CA GLN A 94 -9.88 -5.23 -11.83
C GLN A 94 -8.40 -5.58 -11.56
N ARG A 95 -8.13 -6.80 -11.10
CA ARG A 95 -6.77 -7.35 -11.00
C ARG A 95 -6.09 -7.45 -12.35
N GLY A 96 -6.81 -7.88 -13.39
CA GLY A 96 -6.32 -7.88 -14.76
C GLY A 96 -5.90 -6.48 -15.24
N ILE A 97 -6.67 -5.44 -14.87
CA ILE A 97 -6.32 -4.05 -15.17
C ILE A 97 -5.03 -3.64 -14.46
N LEU A 98 -4.92 -3.94 -13.15
CA LEU A 98 -3.71 -3.67 -12.37
C LEU A 98 -2.47 -4.35 -12.97
N ASP A 99 -2.58 -5.62 -13.33
CA ASP A 99 -1.48 -6.40 -13.91
C ASP A 99 -1.00 -5.82 -15.25
N LEU A 100 -1.95 -5.35 -16.08
CA LEU A 100 -1.62 -4.68 -17.34
C LEU A 100 -0.90 -3.35 -17.10
N GLN A 101 -1.38 -2.53 -16.18
CA GLN A 101 -0.74 -1.25 -15.84
C GLN A 101 0.64 -1.43 -15.21
N LEU A 102 0.80 -2.41 -14.32
CA LEU A 102 2.10 -2.75 -13.76
C LEU A 102 3.10 -3.16 -14.85
N LYS A 103 2.70 -4.03 -15.78
CA LYS A 103 3.57 -4.45 -16.89
C LYS A 103 3.98 -3.28 -17.77
N GLU A 104 3.04 -2.39 -18.11
CA GLU A 104 3.31 -1.20 -18.92
C GLU A 104 4.30 -0.26 -18.23
N ARG A 105 4.13 -0.04 -16.92
CA ARG A 105 5.01 0.82 -16.13
C ARG A 105 6.41 0.25 -15.97
N VAL A 106 6.53 -1.05 -15.68
CA VAL A 106 7.83 -1.73 -15.60
C VAL A 106 8.55 -1.62 -16.94
N ALA A 107 7.88 -1.92 -18.06
CA ALA A 107 8.47 -1.81 -19.39
C ALA A 107 8.89 -0.36 -19.73
N THR A 108 8.10 0.63 -19.33
CA THR A 108 8.44 2.05 -19.52
C THR A 108 9.67 2.44 -18.70
N SER A 109 9.77 1.98 -17.45
CA SER A 109 10.90 2.24 -16.57
C SER A 109 12.20 1.60 -17.06
N GLU A 110 12.14 0.34 -17.54
CA GLU A 110 13.31 -0.37 -18.09
C GLU A 110 13.94 0.32 -19.30
N THR A 111 13.15 1.11 -20.04
CA THR A 111 13.60 1.83 -21.24
C THR A 111 13.91 3.31 -20.98
N ALA A 112 13.69 3.80 -19.76
CA ALA A 112 13.97 5.17 -19.37
C ALA A 112 15.48 5.43 -19.21
N LEU A 113 15.89 6.69 -19.37
CA LEU A 113 17.27 7.14 -19.13
C LEU A 113 17.68 6.95 -17.66
N GLU A 114 16.73 7.12 -16.75
CA GLU A 114 16.87 6.89 -15.32
C GLU A 114 15.73 5.94 -14.88
N PRO A 115 15.97 4.61 -14.92
CA PRO A 115 14.97 3.63 -14.48
C PRO A 115 14.65 3.82 -13.01
N VAL A 116 13.36 3.84 -12.69
CA VAL A 116 12.84 3.92 -11.32
C VAL A 116 12.04 2.65 -11.03
N GLU A 117 12.41 1.95 -9.96
CA GLU A 117 11.78 0.69 -9.62
C GLU A 117 10.42 0.87 -8.91
N ILE A 118 9.46 0.11 -9.44
CA ILE A 118 8.32 -0.57 -8.80
C ILE A 118 8.51 -1.09 -7.38
N LEU A 119 8.42 -0.31 -6.30
CA LEU A 119 8.44 -0.88 -4.95
C LEU A 119 7.06 -1.48 -4.62
N SER A 120 6.16 -0.75 -3.96
CA SER A 120 4.85 -1.26 -3.55
C SER A 120 3.70 -0.67 -4.37
N VAL A 121 2.51 -1.23 -4.19
CA VAL A 121 1.26 -0.69 -4.76
C VAL A 121 0.15 -0.70 -3.72
N LYS A 122 -0.54 0.42 -3.56
CA LYS A 122 -1.81 0.51 -2.85
C LYS A 122 -2.96 0.68 -3.84
N THR A 123 -4.06 -0.02 -3.63
CA THR A 123 -5.20 0.03 -4.55
C THR A 123 -6.52 0.32 -3.85
N ALA A 124 -7.43 1.00 -4.55
CA ALA A 124 -8.81 1.15 -4.12
C ALA A 124 -9.74 0.94 -5.32
N ALA A 125 -10.91 0.36 -5.07
CA ALA A 125 -11.98 0.21 -6.05
C ALA A 125 -13.27 0.79 -5.49
N SER A 126 -14.05 1.47 -6.32
CA SER A 126 -15.35 2.01 -5.90
C SER A 126 -16.41 0.92 -5.73
N THR A 127 -16.20 -0.23 -6.37
CA THR A 127 -17.03 -1.43 -6.25
C THR A 127 -16.15 -2.68 -6.19
N PRO A 128 -16.44 -3.64 -5.29
CA PRO A 128 -15.74 -4.92 -5.26
C PRO A 128 -16.35 -5.96 -6.24
N LEU A 129 -17.44 -5.60 -6.93
CA LEU A 129 -18.16 -6.53 -7.81
C LEU A 129 -17.44 -6.66 -9.15
N ASP A 130 -17.30 -7.91 -9.61
CA ASP A 130 -16.76 -8.19 -10.93
C ASP A 130 -17.72 -7.75 -12.04
N HIS A 131 -17.16 -7.26 -13.14
CA HIS A 131 -17.91 -6.76 -14.31
C HIS A 131 -18.89 -5.60 -14.05
N GLU A 132 -18.79 -4.88 -12.93
CA GLU A 132 -19.55 -3.66 -12.70
C GLU A 132 -18.72 -2.42 -13.07
N PRO A 133 -19.31 -1.42 -13.77
CA PRO A 133 -18.64 -0.15 -13.99
C PRO A 133 -18.27 0.52 -12.67
N GLY A 134 -17.12 1.20 -12.65
CA GLY A 134 -16.63 1.88 -11.46
C GLY A 134 -15.32 2.62 -11.70
N ALA A 135 -14.73 3.07 -10.60
CA ALA A 135 -13.43 3.74 -10.60
C ALA A 135 -12.42 2.92 -9.78
N LEU A 136 -11.19 2.89 -10.27
CA LEU A 136 -10.04 2.29 -9.60
C LEU A 136 -8.99 3.37 -9.31
N ALA A 137 -8.26 3.19 -8.23
CA ALA A 137 -7.11 4.01 -7.89
C ALA A 137 -5.91 3.10 -7.62
N PHE A 138 -4.80 3.33 -8.32
CA PHE A 138 -3.55 2.61 -8.10
C PHE A 138 -2.45 3.59 -7.72
N GLN A 139 -1.92 3.48 -6.51
CA GLN A 139 -0.78 4.26 -6.03
C GLN A 139 0.46 3.39 -6.04
N TYR A 140 1.41 3.73 -6.90
CA TYR A 140 2.70 3.09 -7.06
C TYR A 140 3.75 3.83 -6.24
N PHE A 141 4.48 3.12 -5.39
CA PHE A 141 5.59 3.68 -4.63
C PHE A 141 6.92 3.36 -5.31
N LEU A 142 7.75 4.37 -5.47
CA LEU A 142 8.91 4.31 -6.34
C LEU A 142 10.22 4.29 -5.54
N SER A 143 11.26 3.67 -6.09
CA SER A 143 12.57 3.53 -5.43
C SER A 143 13.29 4.84 -5.10
N ASP A 144 12.90 5.95 -5.72
CA ASP A 144 13.42 7.30 -5.44
C ASP A 144 12.71 7.99 -4.26
N GLY A 145 11.74 7.30 -3.64
CA GLY A 145 10.93 7.80 -2.52
C GLY A 145 9.72 8.63 -2.96
N SER A 146 9.47 8.76 -4.26
CA SER A 146 8.26 9.37 -4.78
C SER A 146 7.12 8.35 -4.89
N ASP A 147 5.91 8.86 -5.13
CA ASP A 147 4.74 8.05 -5.46
C ASP A 147 4.04 8.57 -6.71
N HIS A 148 3.40 7.65 -7.42
CA HIS A 148 2.60 7.94 -8.60
C HIS A 148 1.22 7.32 -8.45
N THR A 149 0.17 8.11 -8.53
CA THR A 149 -1.22 7.63 -8.42
C THR A 149 -1.93 7.73 -9.76
N GLU A 150 -2.56 6.65 -10.19
CA GLU A 150 -3.47 6.61 -11.33
C GLU A 150 -4.92 6.50 -10.87
N ILE A 151 -5.80 7.26 -11.52
CA ILE A 151 -7.25 7.10 -11.41
C ILE A 151 -7.73 6.53 -12.73
N ILE A 152 -8.37 5.38 -12.66
CA ILE A 152 -8.83 4.62 -13.83
C ILE A 152 -10.35 4.56 -13.79
N VAL A 153 -10.97 4.79 -14.95
CA VAL A 153 -12.40 4.56 -15.16
C VAL A 153 -12.55 3.22 -15.84
N ASP A 154 -13.28 2.30 -15.22
CA ASP A 154 -13.66 1.01 -15.78
C ASP A 154 -15.15 1.03 -16.14
N ASN A 155 -15.45 0.91 -17.43
CA ASN A 155 -16.82 0.87 -17.94
C ASN A 155 -17.29 -0.58 -18.22
N ASN A 156 -16.68 -1.58 -17.56
CA ASN A 156 -16.87 -3.04 -17.73
C ASN A 156 -16.40 -3.58 -19.10
N SER A 157 -16.66 -2.86 -20.19
CA SER A 157 -16.26 -3.23 -21.55
C SER A 157 -14.89 -2.70 -21.96
N SER A 158 -14.43 -1.64 -21.30
CA SER A 158 -13.16 -0.97 -21.55
C SER A 158 -12.80 -0.12 -20.34
N TRP A 159 -11.51 0.16 -20.19
CA TRP A 159 -10.99 1.03 -19.15
C TRP A 159 -9.97 2.00 -19.73
N TYR A 160 -9.74 3.10 -19.02
CA TYR A 160 -8.70 4.07 -19.37
C TYR A 160 -8.23 4.83 -18.12
N VAL A 161 -6.97 5.26 -18.14
CA VAL A 161 -6.43 6.17 -17.12
C VAL A 161 -7.05 7.55 -17.34
N PHE A 162 -7.88 7.98 -16.40
CA PHE A 162 -8.55 9.28 -16.43
C PHE A 162 -7.63 10.40 -15.95
N ALA A 163 -6.85 10.13 -14.91
CA ALA A 163 -5.93 11.11 -14.35
C ALA A 163 -4.74 10.47 -13.67
N THR A 164 -3.66 11.23 -13.60
CA THR A 164 -2.43 10.84 -12.90
C THR A 164 -2.05 11.93 -11.89
N ILE A 165 -1.47 11.48 -10.77
CA ILE A 165 -1.01 12.35 -9.69
C ILE A 165 0.40 11.93 -9.31
N ASP A 166 1.38 12.74 -9.67
CA ASP A 166 2.72 12.60 -9.13
C ASP A 166 2.80 13.23 -7.74
N ASN A 167 3.41 12.50 -6.81
CA ASN A 167 3.59 12.87 -5.40
C ASN A 167 2.26 13.28 -4.75
N LEU A 168 1.51 12.32 -4.23
CA LEU A 168 0.17 12.57 -3.69
C LEU A 168 0.20 13.54 -2.51
N ALA A 169 1.26 13.51 -1.68
CA ALA A 169 1.43 14.40 -0.54
C ALA A 169 1.49 15.88 -0.96
N SER A 170 2.11 16.16 -2.11
CA SER A 170 2.20 17.52 -2.66
C SER A 170 0.85 18.13 -3.06
N ARG A 171 -0.20 17.30 -3.17
CA ARG A 171 -1.56 17.74 -3.53
C ARG A 171 -2.45 18.06 -2.33
N ILE A 172 -1.99 17.73 -1.13
CA ILE A 172 -2.74 18.02 0.09
C ILE A 172 -2.65 19.51 0.39
N THR A 173 -3.82 20.14 0.57
CA THR A 173 -3.91 21.56 0.91
C THR A 173 -4.23 21.70 2.39
N GLY A 174 -3.25 22.12 3.19
CA GLY A 174 -3.35 22.30 4.64
C GLY A 174 -2.28 23.26 5.18
N ASP A 175 -2.32 23.52 6.48
CA ASP A 175 -1.41 24.46 7.15
C ASP A 175 -0.03 23.87 7.43
N SER A 176 0.07 22.55 7.51
CA SER A 176 1.30 21.81 7.82
C SER A 176 1.78 20.98 6.63
N PRO A 177 3.10 20.84 6.42
CA PRO A 177 3.64 19.95 5.40
C PRO A 177 3.25 18.51 5.71
N VAL A 178 2.88 17.77 4.66
CA VAL A 178 2.51 16.36 4.71
C VAL A 178 3.71 15.51 4.34
N ASP A 179 4.06 14.56 5.20
CA ASP A 179 5.18 13.64 4.95
C ASP A 179 4.75 12.50 4.03
N THR A 180 3.58 11.91 4.30
CA THR A 180 3.03 10.83 3.47
C THR A 180 1.54 11.03 3.23
N ALA A 181 1.07 10.60 2.06
CA ALA A 181 -0.33 10.60 1.68
C ALA A 181 -0.67 9.29 0.98
N LEU A 182 -1.71 8.60 1.46
CA LEU A 182 -2.10 7.28 0.98
C LEU A 182 -3.59 7.28 0.60
N ILE A 183 -3.92 6.64 -0.52
CA ILE A 183 -5.30 6.46 -0.95
C ILE A 183 -6.02 5.52 0.02
N SER A 184 -7.07 5.96 0.69
CA SER A 184 -7.91 5.07 1.51
C SER A 184 -9.04 4.45 0.69
N THR A 185 -9.79 5.28 -0.05
CA THR A 185 -10.93 4.82 -0.85
C THR A 185 -11.09 5.67 -2.11
N ILE A 186 -11.86 5.17 -3.07
CA ILE A 186 -12.28 5.90 -4.27
C ILE A 186 -13.79 5.75 -4.47
N SER A 187 -14.46 6.83 -4.87
CA SER A 187 -15.88 6.81 -5.26
C SER A 187 -16.05 6.57 -6.77
N ASP A 188 -17.26 6.21 -7.22
CA ASP A 188 -17.57 6.05 -8.65
C ASP A 188 -17.27 7.31 -9.49
N SER A 189 -17.31 8.49 -8.85
CA SER A 189 -16.97 9.76 -9.50
C SER A 189 -15.46 10.03 -9.62
N GLY A 190 -14.62 9.12 -9.14
CA GLY A 190 -13.16 9.30 -9.10
C GLY A 190 -12.65 10.18 -7.95
N ALA A 191 -13.50 10.56 -6.99
CA ALA A 191 -13.05 11.25 -5.79
C ALA A 191 -12.30 10.29 -4.86
N LEU A 192 -11.10 10.69 -4.41
CA LEU A 192 -10.19 9.94 -3.56
C LEU A 192 -10.29 10.43 -2.12
N GLU A 193 -10.55 9.53 -1.17
CA GLU A 193 -10.30 9.79 0.24
C GLU A 193 -8.83 9.46 0.54
N ILE A 194 -8.10 10.42 1.10
CA ILE A 194 -6.68 10.32 1.34
C ILE A 194 -6.42 10.46 2.83
N VAL A 195 -5.64 9.53 3.38
CA VAL A 195 -5.11 9.61 4.73
C VAL A 195 -3.66 10.11 4.67
N THR A 196 -3.28 10.96 5.60
CA THR A 196 -1.97 11.63 5.59
C THR A 196 -1.26 11.47 6.92
N THR A 197 0.06 11.42 6.91
CA THR A 197 0.88 11.57 8.13
C THR A 197 1.79 12.78 8.04
N MET A 198 2.05 13.39 9.19
CA MET A 198 2.89 14.58 9.33
C MET A 198 3.67 14.50 10.64
N THR A 199 4.91 14.98 10.59
CA THR A 199 5.81 15.11 11.74
C THR A 199 6.04 16.58 12.02
N GLU A 200 5.49 17.10 13.13
CA GLU A 200 5.79 18.49 13.51
C GLU A 200 7.21 18.59 14.11
N GLU A 201 8.03 19.48 13.53
CA GLU A 201 9.42 19.73 13.95
C GLU A 201 9.53 20.25 15.41
N ALA A 202 8.43 20.70 16.01
CA ALA A 202 8.37 21.16 17.40
C ALA A 202 7.86 20.06 18.35
N GLY A 203 8.63 18.97 18.49
CA GLY A 203 8.46 18.00 19.59
C GLY A 203 7.97 16.59 19.25
N ALA A 204 8.21 16.11 18.02
CA ALA A 204 7.98 14.73 17.58
C ALA A 204 6.56 14.24 17.94
N ARG A 205 5.55 15.04 17.59
CA ARG A 205 4.16 14.61 17.60
C ARG A 205 3.81 14.10 16.23
N GLU A 206 3.43 12.83 16.17
CA GLU A 206 2.84 12.24 14.98
C GLU A 206 1.41 12.77 14.84
N CYS A 207 1.13 13.35 13.68
CA CYS A 207 -0.20 13.82 13.32
C CYS A 207 -0.73 13.00 12.16
N HIS A 208 -2.00 12.64 12.24
CA HIS A 208 -2.72 11.98 11.17
C HIS A 208 -3.78 12.93 10.64
N GLY A 209 -3.96 12.93 9.33
CA GLY A 209 -4.93 13.78 8.68
C GLY A 209 -5.72 13.05 7.62
N MET A 210 -6.76 13.71 7.14
CA MET A 210 -7.60 13.21 6.05
C MET A 210 -8.05 14.37 5.16
N GLN A 211 -8.07 14.12 3.85
CA GLN A 211 -8.62 15.04 2.86
C GLN A 211 -9.24 14.23 1.71
N VAL A 212 -10.33 14.77 1.15
CA VAL A 212 -10.94 14.22 -0.07
C VAL A 212 -10.47 15.07 -1.24
N LEU A 213 -9.82 14.44 -2.21
CA LEU A 213 -9.51 15.06 -3.49
C LEU A 213 -10.52 14.60 -4.54
N ALA A 214 -10.85 15.47 -5.47
CA ALA A 214 -11.58 15.10 -6.68
C ALA A 214 -10.83 15.57 -7.91
N VAL A 215 -11.03 14.82 -8.97
CA VAL A 215 -10.54 15.17 -10.29
C VAL A 215 -11.71 15.66 -11.13
N ASP A 216 -11.56 16.84 -11.72
CA ASP A 216 -12.55 17.41 -12.62
C ASP A 216 -12.46 16.82 -14.04
N GLU A 217 -13.39 17.21 -14.91
CA GLU A 217 -13.46 16.74 -16.30
C GLU A 217 -12.19 17.05 -17.14
N ASN A 218 -11.33 17.97 -16.68
CA ASN A 218 -10.07 18.31 -17.33
C ASN A 218 -8.87 17.62 -16.68
N ALA A 219 -9.10 16.55 -15.91
CA ALA A 219 -8.09 15.85 -15.12
C ALA A 219 -7.41 16.73 -14.06
N LYS A 220 -8.02 17.85 -13.65
CA LYS A 220 -7.45 18.73 -12.63
C LYS A 220 -7.90 18.29 -11.24
N ILE A 221 -6.92 18.09 -10.38
CA ILE A 221 -7.11 17.67 -8.99
C ILE A 221 -7.44 18.89 -8.14
N SER A 222 -8.45 18.78 -7.28
CA SER A 222 -8.82 19.81 -6.31
C SER A 222 -9.31 19.19 -5.00
N ALA A 223 -9.06 19.89 -3.88
CA ALA A 223 -9.57 19.48 -2.59
C ALA A 223 -11.09 19.73 -2.51
N ARG A 224 -11.87 18.69 -2.17
CA ARG A 224 -13.31 18.81 -1.86
C ARG A 224 -13.57 19.12 -0.40
N THR A 225 -12.68 18.68 0.49
CA THR A 225 -12.77 18.91 1.92
C THR A 225 -11.53 19.63 2.43
N PRO A 226 -11.64 20.43 3.51
CA PRO A 226 -10.45 20.93 4.20
C PRO A 226 -9.64 19.75 4.76
N HIS A 227 -8.32 19.88 4.81
CA HIS A 227 -7.45 18.91 5.46
C HIS A 227 -7.71 18.93 6.97
N ARG A 228 -8.22 17.82 7.51
CA ARG A 228 -8.54 17.68 8.93
C ARG A 228 -7.45 16.88 9.60
N VAL A 229 -6.80 17.46 10.61
CA VAL A 229 -5.62 16.88 11.27
C VAL A 229 -5.89 16.65 12.76
N ILE A 230 -5.42 15.51 13.27
CA ILE A 230 -5.39 15.17 14.69
C ILE A 230 -3.95 14.80 15.06
N CYS A 231 -3.38 15.48 16.05
CA CYS A 231 -2.04 15.20 16.55
C CYS A 231 -2.10 14.46 17.88
N GLN A 232 -1.33 13.39 18.02
CA GLN A 232 -1.21 12.73 19.31
C GLN A 232 -0.40 13.60 20.26
N SER A 233 -1.00 13.97 21.39
CA SER A 233 -0.25 14.61 22.47
C SER A 233 0.58 13.53 23.19
N ASN A 234 1.90 13.67 23.20
CA ASN A 234 2.80 12.99 24.15
C ASN A 234 2.49 13.44 25.59
N ALA A 235 1.33 13.07 26.11
CA ALA A 235 1.06 13.11 27.53
C ALA A 235 1.71 11.85 28.11
N ARG A 236 2.91 12.02 28.67
CA ARG A 236 3.42 11.08 29.66
C ARG A 236 2.29 10.80 30.65
N LEU A 237 2.04 9.52 30.94
CA LEU A 237 1.36 9.13 32.17
C LEU A 237 2.21 9.64 33.34
N ASP A 238 2.00 10.88 33.75
CA ASP A 238 2.40 11.35 35.06
C ASP A 238 1.51 10.61 36.06
N SER A 239 2.12 9.60 36.69
CA SER A 239 1.80 9.01 37.98
C SER A 239 0.45 9.41 38.59
N ALA A 240 -0.53 8.51 38.49
CA ALA A 240 -1.61 8.49 39.47
C ALA A 240 -1.02 8.01 40.82
N THR A 241 -0.62 8.96 41.66
CA THR A 241 -0.45 8.74 43.10
C THR A 241 -1.77 8.23 43.66
N SER A 242 -1.73 7.05 44.27
CA SER A 242 -2.81 6.49 45.08
C SER A 242 -3.20 7.44 46.22
N PRO A 243 -4.48 7.74 46.45
CA PRO A 243 -4.92 8.31 47.71
C PRO A 243 -5.26 7.17 48.66
N ASP A 244 -4.25 6.64 49.36
CA ASP A 244 -4.47 6.03 50.67
C ASP A 244 -4.25 7.11 51.72
N GLN A 245 -5.33 7.78 52.15
CA GLN A 245 -5.59 8.25 53.52
C GLN A 245 -7.09 8.39 53.75
#